data_AF-A0A3L6NXF1-F1
#
_entry.id   AF-A0A3L6NXF1-F1
#
_cell.length_a   1.000
_cell.length_b   1.000
_cell.length_c   1.000
_cell.angle_alpha   90.00
_cell.angle_beta   90.00
_cell.angle_gamma   90.00
#
_symmetry.space_group_name_H-M   'P 1'
#
loop_
_entity.id
_entity.type
_entity.pdbx_description
1 polymer ?
#
loop_
_entity_poly.entity_id
_entity_poly.type
_entity_poly.pdbx_seq_one_letter_code
_entity_poly.pdbx_strand_id
1 'polypeptide(L)'
;MVKLDELARFYRTQLYMDIELGLHNLLIKKRDALSPPHSSPAQHYYAAFSRPPNCFWDEDSDRYTEEGNDCETPYPILGKDMKFKICQRDHPDGEGCADRVCFIPNASARKYMLDFMAKRSWKTPSLNRLEPVAYCLVRKYCSNIPSKDIETFSRIVRMLFEDLRYPDPRNWDPEVHGVLNWKGKPIQTCVDDFMSEIHGVKWKRDMREYF
;
A
#
# COMPACT_ATOMS: atom_id res chain seq x y z
N MET A 1 8.14 -1.07 -20.99
CA MET A 1 8.70 -2.05 -20.05
C MET A 1 9.87 -1.41 -19.32
N VAL A 2 9.89 -1.40 -17.98
CA VAL A 2 11.02 -0.89 -17.17
C VAL A 2 12.04 -2.01 -17.03
N LYS A 3 13.33 -1.70 -17.17
CA LYS A 3 14.41 -2.68 -17.04
C LYS A 3 14.73 -2.95 -15.55
N LEU A 4 15.21 -4.15 -15.23
CA LEU A 4 15.61 -4.51 -13.85
C LEU A 4 16.64 -3.54 -13.26
N ASP A 5 17.61 -3.10 -14.06
CA ASP A 5 18.62 -2.13 -13.60
C ASP A 5 18.01 -0.76 -13.27
N GLU A 6 16.95 -0.35 -13.96
CA GLU A 6 16.24 0.90 -13.68
C GLU A 6 15.48 0.80 -12.34
N LEU A 7 14.87 -0.34 -12.06
CA LEU A 7 14.21 -0.63 -10.79
C LEU A 7 15.21 -0.67 -9.63
N ALA A 8 16.35 -1.33 -9.83
CA ALA A 8 17.41 -1.38 -8.82
C ALA A 8 17.98 0.01 -8.50
N ARG A 9 18.11 0.89 -9.51
CA ARG A 9 18.50 2.29 -9.28
C ARG A 9 17.42 3.05 -8.52
N PHE A 10 16.15 2.92 -8.92
CA PHE A 10 15.03 3.59 -8.24
C PHE A 10 14.93 3.17 -6.77
N TYR A 11 15.02 1.87 -6.48
CA TYR A 11 14.96 1.30 -5.13
C TYR A 11 15.98 1.92 -4.15
N ARG A 12 17.16 2.33 -4.66
CA ARG A 12 18.22 2.92 -3.85
C ARG A 12 18.05 4.43 -3.62
N THR A 13 17.01 5.05 -4.16
CA THR A 13 16.82 6.50 -4.04
C THR A 13 16.14 6.88 -2.72
N GLN A 14 16.41 8.11 -2.26
CA GLN A 14 15.64 8.70 -1.17
C GLN A 14 14.16 8.84 -1.53
N LEU A 15 13.83 9.04 -2.81
CA LEU A 15 12.45 9.07 -3.27
C LEU A 15 11.72 7.76 -2.97
N TYR A 16 12.34 6.60 -3.24
CA TYR A 16 11.74 5.30 -2.91
C TYR A 16 11.51 5.15 -1.40
N MET A 17 12.50 5.51 -0.58
CA MET A 17 12.37 5.45 0.89
C MET A 17 11.26 6.36 1.42
N ASP A 18 11.16 7.59 0.90
CA ASP A 18 10.13 8.56 1.29
C ASP A 18 8.73 8.12 0.80
N ILE A 19 8.64 7.41 -0.34
CA ILE A 19 7.41 6.78 -0.83
C ILE A 19 6.96 5.64 0.08
N GLU A 20 7.87 4.72 0.43
CA GLU A 20 7.59 3.58 1.31
C GLU A 20 7.09 4.08 2.68
N LEU A 21 7.78 5.06 3.26
CA LEU A 21 7.38 5.65 4.54
C LEU A 21 6.09 6.47 4.43
N GLY A 22 5.86 7.14 3.29
CA GLY A 22 4.59 7.80 3.00
C GLY A 22 3.42 6.81 2.98
N LEU A 23 3.63 5.62 2.39
CA LEU A 23 2.60 4.58 2.32
C LEU A 23 2.32 4.04 3.73
N HIS A 24 3.37 3.77 4.51
CA HIS A 24 3.26 3.40 5.91
C HIS A 24 2.40 4.40 6.72
N ASN A 25 2.71 5.69 6.62
CA ASN A 25 1.96 6.74 7.32
C ASN A 25 0.50 6.80 6.86
N LEU A 26 0.25 6.66 5.56
CA LEU A 26 -1.09 6.63 5.02
C LEU A 26 -1.90 5.44 5.55
N LEU A 27 -1.30 4.26 5.59
CA LEU A 27 -1.92 3.05 6.13
C LEU A 27 -2.24 3.19 7.63
N ILE A 28 -1.34 3.78 8.43
CA ILE A 28 -1.60 4.13 9.83
C ILE A 28 -2.80 5.07 9.95
N LYS A 29 -2.82 6.13 9.15
CA LYS A 29 -3.88 7.14 9.19
C LYS A 29 -5.24 6.54 8.83
N LYS A 30 -5.31 5.65 7.84
CA LYS A 30 -6.55 4.94 7.47
C LYS A 30 -6.96 3.94 8.57
N ARG A 31 -5.99 3.28 9.21
CA ARG A 31 -6.23 2.45 10.39
C ARG A 31 -6.84 3.24 11.51
N ASP A 32 -6.19 4.30 11.96
CA ASP A 32 -6.61 5.09 13.13
C ASP A 32 -7.99 5.71 12.97
N ALA A 33 -8.38 6.04 11.75
CA ALA A 33 -9.73 6.53 11.45
C ALA A 33 -10.84 5.49 11.67
N LEU A 34 -10.51 4.19 11.66
CA LEU A 34 -11.44 3.07 11.72
C LEU A 34 -11.05 2.02 12.78
N SER A 35 -10.09 2.34 13.63
CA SER A 35 -9.65 1.49 14.73
C SER A 35 -10.74 1.33 15.79
N PRO A 36 -10.77 0.19 16.52
CA PRO A 36 -11.65 0.00 17.66
C PRO A 36 -11.48 1.10 18.74
N PRO A 37 -12.54 1.42 19.50
CA PRO A 37 -12.42 2.32 20.66
C PRO A 37 -11.35 1.80 21.62
N HIS A 38 -10.48 2.70 22.11
CA HIS A 38 -9.31 2.39 22.98
C HIS A 38 -8.12 1.74 22.27
N SER A 39 -7.98 1.93 20.96
CA SER A 39 -6.82 1.50 20.21
C SER A 39 -5.53 2.21 20.64
N SER A 40 -4.50 1.45 21.00
CA SER A 40 -3.12 1.91 21.14
C SER A 40 -2.33 1.63 19.85
N PRO A 41 -1.38 2.50 19.44
CA PRO A 41 -0.48 2.23 18.32
C PRO A 41 0.35 0.94 18.46
N ALA A 42 0.56 0.47 19.70
CA ALA A 42 1.30 -0.75 20.01
C ALA A 42 0.43 -2.03 19.96
N GLN A 43 -0.89 -1.89 19.83
CA GLN A 43 -1.76 -3.05 19.68
C GLN A 43 -1.64 -3.63 18.28
N HIS A 44 -1.59 -4.95 18.22
CA HIS A 44 -1.65 -5.67 16.95
C HIS A 44 -3.09 -5.75 16.48
N TYR A 45 -3.26 -5.59 15.17
CA TYR A 45 -4.55 -5.72 14.52
C TYR A 45 -4.49 -6.78 13.47
N TYR A 46 -5.64 -7.35 13.18
CA TYR A 46 -5.82 -8.15 11.98
C TYR A 46 -7.05 -7.64 11.23
N ALA A 47 -7.00 -7.78 9.92
CA ALA A 47 -8.14 -7.58 9.04
C ALA A 47 -9.11 -8.75 9.23
N ALA A 48 -10.29 -8.46 9.78
CA ALA A 48 -11.39 -9.40 9.82
C ALA A 48 -12.36 -9.08 8.68
N PHE A 49 -12.75 -10.08 7.91
CA PHE A 49 -13.65 -9.91 6.79
C PHE A 49 -15.11 -10.17 7.21
N SER A 50 -16.03 -9.37 6.67
CA SER A 50 -17.46 -9.61 6.74
C SER A 50 -17.78 -10.81 5.85
N ARG A 51 -18.36 -11.87 6.41
CA ARG A 51 -18.74 -13.08 5.65
C ARG A 51 -19.84 -12.73 4.63
N PRO A 52 -19.61 -12.89 3.31
CA PRO A 52 -20.69 -12.83 2.34
C PRO A 52 -21.67 -13.98 2.59
N PRO A 53 -22.98 -13.77 2.41
CA PRO A 53 -23.91 -14.88 2.36
C PRO A 53 -23.49 -15.81 1.21
N ASN A 54 -23.45 -17.13 1.47
CA ASN A 54 -23.17 -18.22 0.51
C ASN A 54 -21.70 -18.45 0.10
N CYS A 55 -20.70 -17.89 0.81
CA CYS A 55 -19.30 -18.30 0.63
C CYS A 55 -18.91 -19.40 1.63
N PHE A 56 -18.11 -20.36 1.21
CA PHE A 56 -17.46 -21.30 2.12
C PHE A 56 -16.31 -20.56 2.81
N TRP A 57 -16.35 -20.54 4.14
CA TRP A 57 -15.28 -20.04 5.00
C TRP A 57 -14.84 -21.21 5.87
N ASP A 58 -13.55 -21.31 6.15
CA ASP A 58 -13.10 -22.07 7.31
C ASP A 58 -13.72 -21.42 8.56
N GLU A 59 -14.41 -22.19 9.39
CA GLU A 59 -15.12 -21.70 10.57
C GLU A 59 -14.19 -20.96 11.53
N ASP A 60 -12.91 -21.35 11.55
CA ASP A 60 -11.86 -20.84 12.44
C ASP A 60 -10.93 -19.81 11.77
N SER A 61 -11.04 -19.59 10.46
CA SER A 61 -10.17 -18.65 9.74
C SER A 61 -10.90 -17.36 9.32
N ASP A 62 -10.27 -16.22 9.60
CA ASP A 62 -10.63 -14.93 9.01
C ASP A 62 -9.93 -14.77 7.63
N ARG A 63 -9.82 -15.86 6.84
CA ARG A 63 -9.27 -15.89 5.48
C ARG A 63 -10.29 -16.50 4.52
N TYR A 64 -10.25 -16.05 3.27
CA TYR A 64 -10.97 -16.72 2.19
C TYR A 64 -10.28 -18.05 1.89
N THR A 65 -11.02 -19.16 1.88
CA THR A 65 -10.49 -20.45 1.43
C THR A 65 -10.27 -20.39 -0.08
N GLU A 66 -9.06 -20.71 -0.54
CA GLU A 66 -8.70 -20.72 -1.96
C GLU A 66 -9.38 -21.87 -2.75
N GLU A 67 -10.03 -22.81 -2.07
CA GLU A 67 -10.59 -24.00 -2.68
C GLU A 67 -12.03 -23.79 -3.19
N GLY A 68 -12.14 -23.64 -4.52
CA GLY A 68 -13.15 -24.38 -5.27
C GLY A 68 -14.55 -23.79 -5.44
N ASN A 69 -14.74 -22.47 -5.47
CA ASN A 69 -16.03 -21.90 -5.88
C ASN A 69 -15.91 -20.74 -6.88
N ASP A 70 -16.86 -20.69 -7.82
CA ASP A 70 -17.14 -19.64 -8.82
C ASP A 70 -17.46 -18.25 -8.23
N CYS A 71 -17.13 -18.01 -6.97
CA CYS A 71 -17.30 -16.71 -6.34
C CYS A 71 -16.17 -15.78 -6.78
N GLU A 72 -16.51 -14.64 -7.42
CA GLU A 72 -15.54 -13.59 -7.73
C GLU A 72 -14.66 -13.30 -6.51
N THR A 73 -13.33 -13.33 -6.71
CA THR A 73 -12.37 -13.07 -5.63
C THR A 73 -12.72 -11.73 -4.97
N PRO A 74 -13.12 -11.73 -3.69
CA PRO A 74 -13.61 -10.52 -3.06
C PRO A 74 -12.47 -9.51 -2.91
N TYR A 75 -12.80 -8.24 -3.14
CA TYR A 75 -11.91 -7.09 -2.92
C TYR A 75 -12.35 -6.37 -1.65
N PRO A 76 -12.11 -6.95 -0.46
CA PRO A 76 -12.68 -6.45 0.78
C PRO A 76 -12.11 -5.08 1.11
N ILE A 77 -12.98 -4.19 1.56
CA ILE A 77 -12.65 -2.79 1.85
C ILE A 77 -12.84 -2.51 3.34
N LEU A 78 -11.86 -1.83 3.95
CA LEU A 78 -11.93 -1.39 5.33
C LEU A 78 -13.12 -0.44 5.55
N GLY A 79 -13.92 -0.74 6.57
CA GLY A 79 -15.15 -0.03 6.92
C GLY A 79 -16.39 -0.52 6.17
N LYS A 80 -16.25 -1.45 5.22
CA LYS A 80 -17.37 -2.09 4.51
C LYS A 80 -17.38 -3.59 4.75
N ASP A 81 -16.51 -4.30 4.05
CA ASP A 81 -16.38 -5.75 4.05
C ASP A 81 -15.22 -6.21 4.92
N MET A 82 -14.45 -5.27 5.47
CA MET A 82 -13.33 -5.52 6.36
C MET A 82 -13.39 -4.58 7.56
N LYS A 83 -13.02 -5.09 8.74
CA LYS A 83 -12.91 -4.32 9.98
C LYS A 83 -11.60 -4.69 10.68
N PHE A 84 -11.02 -3.75 11.39
CA PHE A 84 -9.93 -4.09 12.30
C PHE A 84 -10.49 -4.70 13.58
N LYS A 85 -9.86 -5.80 14.00
CA LYS A 85 -10.04 -6.38 15.34
C LYS A 85 -8.70 -6.41 16.04
N ILE A 86 -8.74 -6.15 17.36
CA ILE A 86 -7.56 -6.28 18.20
C ILE A 86 -7.14 -7.75 18.20
N CYS A 87 -5.87 -8.00 17.90
CA CYS A 87 -5.29 -9.30 18.09
C CYS A 87 -4.91 -9.47 19.57
N GLN A 88 -5.58 -10.39 20.26
CA GLN A 88 -5.28 -10.71 21.67
C GLN A 88 -4.20 -11.79 21.83
N ARG A 89 -3.69 -12.35 20.72
CA ARG A 89 -2.65 -13.38 20.78
C ARG A 89 -1.27 -12.74 20.97
N ASP A 90 -0.41 -13.43 21.69
CA ASP A 90 0.99 -13.04 21.81
C ASP A 90 1.69 -13.20 20.45
N HIS A 91 2.45 -12.18 20.08
CA HIS A 91 3.26 -12.13 18.87
C HIS A 91 4.74 -12.08 19.28
N PRO A 92 5.31 -13.20 19.74
CA PRO A 92 6.64 -13.23 20.35
C PRO A 92 7.75 -12.73 19.43
N ASP A 93 7.57 -12.87 18.11
CA ASP A 93 8.56 -12.47 17.09
C ASP A 93 8.14 -11.23 16.28
N GLY A 94 7.05 -10.56 16.68
CA GLY A 94 6.48 -9.45 15.90
C GLY A 94 5.88 -9.86 14.56
N GLU A 95 5.82 -11.17 14.26
CA GLU A 95 5.16 -11.71 13.07
C GLU A 95 3.69 -12.06 13.33
N GLY A 96 2.90 -12.04 12.26
CA GLY A 96 1.44 -12.18 12.28
C GLY A 96 0.91 -13.52 12.80
N CYS A 97 -0.42 -13.63 12.89
CA CYS A 97 -1.12 -14.88 13.18
C CYS A 97 -1.08 -15.79 11.95
N ALA A 98 -0.75 -17.07 12.13
CA ALA A 98 -0.66 -18.04 11.03
C ALA A 98 -1.97 -18.20 10.24
N ASP A 99 -3.11 -18.04 10.91
CA ASP A 99 -4.49 -18.24 10.44
C ASP A 99 -5.24 -16.94 10.10
N ARG A 100 -4.65 -15.76 10.32
CA ARG A 100 -5.31 -14.45 10.09
C ARG A 100 -4.50 -13.54 9.20
N VAL A 101 -5.15 -12.54 8.62
CA VAL A 101 -4.46 -11.45 7.92
C VAL A 101 -4.06 -10.40 8.94
N CYS A 102 -2.93 -10.61 9.61
CA CYS A 102 -2.38 -9.62 10.54
C CYS A 102 -1.95 -8.37 9.78
N PHE A 103 -2.31 -7.21 10.31
CA PHE A 103 -2.00 -5.93 9.72
C PHE A 103 -0.96 -5.23 10.58
N ILE A 104 0.24 -5.09 10.02
CA ILE A 104 1.36 -4.39 10.65
C ILE A 104 1.78 -3.29 9.67
N PRO A 105 1.39 -2.03 9.88
CA PRO A 105 1.49 -0.99 8.85
C PRO A 105 2.86 -0.86 8.19
N ASN A 106 3.95 -1.03 8.95
CA ASN A 106 5.31 -0.97 8.42
C ASN A 106 5.65 -2.19 7.56
N ALA A 107 5.37 -3.40 8.08
CA ALA A 107 5.63 -4.63 7.35
C ALA A 107 4.77 -4.72 6.08
N SER A 108 3.48 -4.35 6.17
CA SER A 108 2.56 -4.36 5.03
C SER A 108 3.01 -3.38 3.93
N ALA A 109 3.38 -2.13 4.29
CA ALA A 109 3.88 -1.16 3.31
C ALA A 109 5.18 -1.62 2.65
N ARG A 110 6.14 -2.12 3.43
CA ARG A 110 7.43 -2.58 2.93
C ARG A 110 7.28 -3.80 2.02
N LYS A 111 6.52 -4.80 2.46
CA LYS A 111 6.22 -6.01 1.66
C LYS A 111 5.61 -5.61 0.32
N TYR A 112 4.58 -4.75 0.35
CA TYR A 112 3.92 -4.28 -0.86
C TYR A 112 4.87 -3.55 -1.82
N MET A 113 5.72 -2.64 -1.31
CA MET A 113 6.68 -1.93 -2.13
C MET A 113 7.73 -2.87 -2.75
N LEU A 114 8.23 -3.85 -1.99
CA LEU A 114 9.17 -4.86 -2.49
C LEU A 114 8.53 -5.73 -3.57
N ASP A 115 7.31 -6.20 -3.35
CA ASP A 115 6.55 -7.01 -4.32
C ASP A 115 6.28 -6.20 -5.59
N PHE A 116 5.89 -4.93 -5.45
CA PHE A 116 5.72 -4.01 -6.58
C PHE A 116 7.01 -3.87 -7.40
N MET A 117 8.17 -3.75 -6.74
CA MET A 117 9.46 -3.64 -7.41
C MET A 117 9.92 -4.96 -8.04
N ALA A 118 9.47 -6.10 -7.53
CA ALA A 118 9.76 -7.43 -8.09
C ALA A 118 8.88 -7.78 -9.31
N LYS A 119 7.75 -7.07 -9.53
CA LYS A 119 6.87 -7.29 -10.68
C LYS A 119 7.62 -7.06 -12.00
N ARG A 120 7.72 -8.10 -12.82
CA ARG A 120 8.34 -8.04 -14.15
C ARG A 120 7.48 -7.35 -15.21
N SER A 121 6.17 -7.25 -14.97
CA SER A 121 5.23 -6.55 -15.86
C SER A 121 4.05 -6.00 -15.07
N TRP A 122 3.80 -4.70 -15.19
CA TRP A 122 2.58 -4.07 -14.72
C TRP A 122 1.54 -4.10 -15.84
N LYS A 123 0.38 -4.70 -15.57
CA LYS A 123 -0.79 -4.70 -16.46
C LYS A 123 -1.82 -3.66 -16.01
N THR A 124 -1.35 -2.51 -15.53
CA THR A 124 -2.23 -1.44 -15.06
C THR A 124 -2.74 -0.60 -16.24
N PRO A 125 -3.97 -0.07 -16.18
CA PRO A 125 -4.43 0.91 -17.15
C PRO A 125 -3.52 2.14 -17.13
N SER A 126 -2.93 2.51 -18.27
CA SER A 126 -2.10 3.72 -18.37
C SER A 126 -2.98 4.96 -18.20
N LEU A 127 -2.79 5.69 -17.10
CA LEU A 127 -3.50 6.92 -16.80
C LEU A 127 -2.61 8.11 -17.06
N ASN A 128 -2.60 8.57 -18.31
CA ASN A 128 -1.78 9.70 -18.76
C ASN A 128 -1.97 10.96 -17.89
N ARG A 129 -3.15 11.15 -17.30
CA ARG A 129 -3.42 12.26 -16.36
C ARG A 129 -2.54 12.28 -15.09
N LEU A 130 -1.95 11.14 -14.71
CA LEU A 130 -1.03 11.06 -13.56
C LEU A 130 0.42 11.39 -13.92
N GLU A 131 0.73 11.48 -15.21
CA GLU A 131 2.09 11.75 -15.68
C GLU A 131 2.65 13.09 -15.16
N PRO A 132 1.92 14.22 -15.21
CA PRO A 132 2.41 15.47 -14.63
C PRO A 132 2.65 15.36 -13.12
N VAL A 133 1.80 14.62 -12.41
CA VAL A 133 1.89 14.45 -10.95
C VAL A 133 3.15 13.67 -10.58
N ALA A 134 3.36 12.52 -11.23
CA ALA A 134 4.53 11.69 -11.01
C ALA A 134 5.84 12.42 -11.39
N TYR A 135 5.84 13.13 -12.52
CA TYR A 135 6.97 13.93 -12.95
C TYR A 135 7.32 15.04 -11.96
N CYS A 136 6.31 15.79 -11.51
CA CYS A 136 6.49 16.82 -10.48
C CYS A 136 7.03 16.26 -9.16
N LEU A 137 6.57 15.07 -8.74
CA LEU A 137 7.11 14.41 -7.56
C LEU A 137 8.61 14.11 -7.72
N VAL A 138 9.00 13.43 -8.80
CA VAL A 138 10.40 13.06 -9.05
C VAL A 138 11.30 14.30 -9.14
N ARG A 139 10.81 15.36 -9.78
CA ARG A 139 11.56 16.63 -9.91
C ARG A 139 11.85 17.28 -8.56
N LYS A 140 11.03 17.08 -7.52
CA LYS A 140 11.33 17.58 -6.16
C LYS A 140 12.53 16.88 -5.50
N TYR A 141 13.01 15.78 -6.08
CA TYR A 141 14.18 15.03 -5.63
C TYR A 141 15.34 15.13 -6.65
N CYS A 142 15.29 16.09 -7.59
CA CYS A 142 16.26 16.17 -8.70
C CYS A 142 17.71 16.35 -8.26
N SER A 143 17.98 16.93 -7.07
CA SER A 143 19.33 17.00 -6.52
C SER A 143 19.95 15.62 -6.26
N ASN A 144 19.10 14.61 -6.03
CA ASN A 144 19.49 13.25 -5.65
C ASN A 144 19.21 12.24 -6.77
N ILE A 145 18.72 12.69 -7.92
CA ILE A 145 18.30 11.84 -9.04
C ILE A 145 18.98 12.34 -10.33
N PRO A 146 19.76 11.49 -11.03
CA PRO A 146 20.35 11.86 -12.31
C PRO A 146 19.28 12.25 -13.34
N SER A 147 19.51 13.32 -14.11
CA SER A 147 18.53 13.83 -15.08
C SER A 147 18.03 12.77 -16.07
N LYS A 148 18.92 11.85 -16.48
CA LYS A 148 18.59 10.73 -17.38
C LYS A 148 17.59 9.72 -16.80
N ASP A 149 17.46 9.66 -15.47
CA ASP A 149 16.59 8.70 -14.78
C ASP A 149 15.23 9.34 -14.43
N ILE A 150 15.04 10.66 -14.58
CA ILE A 150 13.81 11.38 -14.20
C ILE A 150 12.58 10.79 -14.91
N GLU A 151 12.63 10.62 -16.23
CA GLU A 151 11.50 10.12 -17.01
C GLU A 151 11.14 8.69 -16.59
N THR A 152 12.16 7.83 -16.46
CA THR A 152 11.99 6.44 -16.03
C THR A 152 11.41 6.34 -14.62
N PHE A 153 11.91 7.13 -13.68
CA PHE A 153 11.40 7.14 -12.31
C PHE A 153 9.99 7.72 -12.23
N SER A 154 9.67 8.72 -13.06
CA SER A 154 8.31 9.27 -13.17
C SER A 154 7.34 8.20 -13.66
N ARG A 155 7.76 7.39 -14.63
CA ARG A 155 6.98 6.24 -15.09
C ARG A 155 6.79 5.19 -13.98
N ILE A 156 7.81 4.88 -13.18
CA ILE A 156 7.70 3.94 -12.05
C ILE A 156 6.70 4.46 -11.01
N VAL A 157 6.83 5.73 -10.60
CA VAL A 157 5.90 6.38 -9.66
C VAL A 157 4.47 6.38 -10.19
N ARG A 158 4.29 6.67 -11.48
CA ARG A 158 2.96 6.62 -12.13
C ARG A 158 2.35 5.23 -12.03
N MET A 159 3.12 4.20 -12.38
CA MET A 159 2.66 2.80 -12.29
C MET A 159 2.34 2.39 -10.85
N LEU A 160 3.06 2.91 -9.84
CA LEU A 160 2.74 2.67 -8.44
C LEU A 160 1.38 3.26 -8.05
N PHE A 161 1.11 4.52 -8.42
CA PHE A 161 -0.20 5.13 -8.18
C PHE A 161 -1.34 4.39 -8.88
N GLU A 162 -1.07 3.88 -10.09
CA GLU A 162 -2.02 3.05 -10.82
C GLU A 162 -2.25 1.70 -10.14
N ASP A 163 -1.20 0.99 -9.72
CA ASP A 163 -1.30 -0.32 -9.05
C ASP A 163 -2.06 -0.21 -7.73
N LEU A 164 -1.77 0.82 -6.92
CA LEU A 164 -2.50 1.11 -5.68
C LEU A 164 -4.00 1.41 -5.90
N ARG A 165 -4.36 1.98 -7.06
CA ARG A 165 -5.75 2.38 -7.35
C ARG A 165 -6.55 1.34 -8.12
N TYR A 166 -5.89 0.64 -9.03
CA TYR A 166 -6.46 -0.35 -9.93
C TYR A 166 -5.57 -1.59 -9.93
N PRO A 167 -5.45 -2.29 -8.77
CA PRO A 167 -4.69 -3.51 -8.72
C PRO A 167 -5.28 -4.55 -9.65
N ASP A 168 -4.40 -5.34 -10.26
CA ASP A 168 -4.79 -6.60 -10.88
C ASP A 168 -5.52 -7.46 -9.81
N PRO A 169 -6.64 -8.13 -10.15
CA PRO A 169 -7.29 -9.11 -9.31
C PRO A 169 -6.36 -10.01 -8.50
N ARG A 170 -5.31 -10.53 -9.16
CA ARG A 170 -4.34 -11.46 -8.57
C ARG A 170 -3.31 -10.78 -7.68
N ASN A 171 -3.20 -9.47 -7.75
CA ASN A 171 -2.28 -8.64 -6.98
C ASN A 171 -3.03 -7.77 -5.96
N TRP A 172 -4.32 -8.02 -5.72
CA TRP A 172 -5.02 -7.37 -4.62
C TRP A 172 -4.39 -7.77 -3.30
N ASP A 173 -4.21 -6.78 -2.45
CA ASP A 173 -3.55 -6.92 -1.16
C ASP A 173 -4.52 -6.35 -0.12
N PRO A 174 -5.11 -7.19 0.75
CA PRO A 174 -6.06 -6.72 1.74
C PRO A 174 -5.43 -5.77 2.77
N GLU A 175 -4.14 -5.91 3.07
CA GLU A 175 -3.40 -5.07 4.02
C GLU A 175 -3.09 -3.68 3.46
N VAL A 176 -3.02 -3.54 2.13
CA VAL A 176 -2.77 -2.25 1.47
C VAL A 176 -4.02 -1.73 0.75
N HIS A 177 -4.49 -2.41 -0.29
CA HIS A 177 -5.63 -1.96 -1.09
C HIS A 177 -6.93 -1.93 -0.30
N GLY A 178 -7.16 -2.95 0.54
CA GLY A 178 -8.32 -3.01 1.42
C GLY A 178 -8.34 -1.88 2.44
N VAL A 179 -7.19 -1.59 3.05
CA VAL A 179 -7.01 -0.53 4.07
C VAL A 179 -7.10 0.87 3.45
N LEU A 180 -6.48 1.09 2.29
CA LEU A 180 -6.54 2.37 1.60
C LEU A 180 -7.97 2.78 1.23
N ASN A 181 -8.82 1.79 0.89
CA ASN A 181 -10.20 2.01 0.47
C ASN A 181 -10.28 3.07 -0.65
N TRP A 182 -9.52 2.83 -1.71
CA TRP A 182 -9.47 3.72 -2.88
C TRP A 182 -10.45 3.29 -3.99
N LYS A 183 -10.95 2.05 -3.94
CA LYS A 183 -11.93 1.53 -4.89
C LYS A 183 -13.18 2.43 -4.90
N GLY A 184 -13.54 2.91 -6.09
CA GLY A 184 -14.70 3.81 -6.28
C GLY A 184 -14.47 5.27 -5.90
N LYS A 185 -13.30 5.66 -5.36
CA LYS A 185 -12.98 7.07 -5.08
C LYS A 185 -12.36 7.78 -6.28
N PRO A 186 -12.50 9.12 -6.39
CA PRO A 186 -11.81 9.91 -7.40
C PRO A 186 -10.30 9.73 -7.28
N ILE A 187 -9.62 9.46 -8.41
CA ILE A 187 -8.18 9.20 -8.39
C ILE A 187 -7.38 10.36 -7.83
N GLN A 188 -7.82 11.60 -8.09
CA GLN A 188 -7.08 12.80 -7.69
C GLN A 188 -7.01 12.87 -6.17
N THR A 189 -8.14 12.65 -5.49
CA THR A 189 -8.21 12.58 -4.04
C THR A 189 -7.30 11.49 -3.48
N CYS A 190 -7.27 10.30 -4.09
CA CYS A 190 -6.40 9.21 -3.66
C CYS A 190 -4.92 9.58 -3.78
N VAL A 191 -4.53 10.15 -4.93
CA VAL A 191 -3.14 10.52 -5.20
C VAL A 191 -2.71 11.71 -4.34
N ASP A 192 -3.58 12.71 -4.14
CA ASP A 192 -3.30 13.87 -3.29
C ASP A 192 -3.09 13.46 -1.82
N ASP A 193 -3.93 12.54 -1.31
CA ASP A 193 -3.78 11.95 0.02
C ASP A 193 -2.38 11.33 0.19
N PHE A 194 -1.94 10.55 -0.80
CA PHE A 194 -0.64 9.88 -0.72
C PHE A 194 0.54 10.85 -0.92
N MET A 195 0.43 11.78 -1.89
CA MET A 195 1.42 12.83 -2.13
C MET A 195 1.65 13.69 -0.89
N SER A 196 0.59 14.00 -0.14
CA SER A 196 0.68 14.74 1.11
C SER A 196 1.56 14.03 2.13
N GLU A 197 1.39 12.71 2.31
CA GLU A 197 2.20 11.91 3.22
C GLU A 197 3.67 11.83 2.75
N ILE A 198 3.93 11.63 1.45
CA ILE A 198 5.29 11.61 0.89
C ILE A 198 5.99 12.97 1.09
N HIS A 199 5.29 14.07 0.82
CA HIS A 199 5.83 15.41 1.04
C HIS A 199 6.06 15.71 2.51
N GLY A 200 5.18 15.26 3.39
CA GLY A 200 5.35 15.36 4.85
C GLY A 200 6.59 14.62 5.34
N VAL A 201 6.86 13.42 4.80
CA VAL A 201 8.09 12.66 5.09
C VAL A 201 9.33 13.43 4.66
N LYS A 202 9.38 13.85 3.39
CA LYS A 202 10.51 14.61 2.85
C LYS A 202 10.77 15.88 3.67
N TRP A 203 9.74 16.65 3.96
CA TRP A 203 9.84 17.87 4.75
C TRP A 203 10.45 17.63 6.13
N LYS A 204 9.98 16.60 6.85
CA LYS A 204 10.53 16.23 8.16
C LYS A 204 11.99 15.79 8.08
N ARG A 205 12.37 15.07 7.03
CA ARG A 205 13.76 14.65 6.80
C ARG A 205 14.64 15.85 6.51
N ASP A 206 14.27 16.68 5.53
CA ASP A 206 15.01 17.88 5.17
C ASP A 206 15.20 18.78 6.40
N MET A 207 14.16 19.00 7.22
CA MET A 207 14.26 19.78 8.46
C MET A 207 15.24 19.18 9.48
N ARG A 208 15.29 17.86 9.64
CA ARG A 208 16.26 17.20 10.55
C ARG A 208 17.70 17.30 10.08
N GLU A 209 17.95 17.56 8.80
CA GLU A 209 19.29 17.77 8.26
C GLU A 209 19.80 19.21 8.49
N TYR A 210 18.91 20.15 8.84
CA TYR A 210 19.24 21.56 9.10
C TYR A 210 19.39 21.91 10.60
N PHE A 211 19.12 20.99 11.52
CA PHE A 211 19.23 21.15 12.97
C PHE A 211 20.15 20.08 13.58
#